data_AF-A0A7D5N7L7-F1
#
_entry.id   AF-A0A7D5N7L7-F1
#
_cell.length_a   1.000
_cell.length_b   1.000
_cell.length_c   1.000
_cell.angle_alpha   90.00
_cell.angle_beta   90.00
_cell.angle_gamma   90.00
#
_symmetry.space_group_name_H-M   'P 1'
#
loop_
_entity.id
_entity.type
_entity.pdbx_description
1 polymer ?
#
loop_
_entity_poly.entity_id
_entity_poly.type
_entity_poly.pdbx_seq_one_letter_code
_entity_poly.pdbx_strand_id
1 'polypeptide(L)'
;MLKTLTLIGGQIRAKFGKTSKEAEYIASLITKIRGESSKKLKKDDEGEFVSQSERSYGSQTQTFIDIIATLTTYGTDYAPSNIKIKLSALNTQLTALTTANTTVTTAYGAYKPVKDNRQIQYADLKDRSNRIKESVKSQFGTTSNEYKLIKGLTI
;
A
#
# COMPACT_ATOMS: atom_id res chain seq x y z
N MET A 1 12.93 -10.14 1.06
CA MET A 1 11.90 -10.73 0.20
C MET A 1 12.40 -11.03 -1.23
N LEU A 2 12.89 -10.05 -2.01
CA LEU A 2 13.26 -10.26 -3.43
C LEU A 2 14.29 -11.38 -3.67
N LYS A 3 15.33 -11.46 -2.82
CA LYS A 3 16.34 -12.52 -2.88
C LYS A 3 15.74 -13.89 -2.56
N THR A 4 14.86 -13.99 -1.57
CA THR A 4 14.15 -15.23 -1.18
C THR A 4 13.29 -15.78 -2.32
N LEU A 5 12.55 -14.91 -3.04
CA LEU A 5 11.73 -15.32 -4.19
C LEU A 5 12.58 -15.93 -5.32
N THR A 6 13.76 -15.39 -5.57
CA THR A 6 14.68 -15.95 -6.58
C THR A 6 15.13 -17.36 -6.20
N LEU A 7 15.43 -17.58 -4.92
CA LEU A 7 15.85 -18.87 -4.39
C LEU A 7 14.73 -19.91 -4.47
N ILE A 8 13.48 -19.54 -4.18
CA ILE A 8 12.30 -20.41 -4.33
C ILE A 8 12.18 -20.87 -5.78
N GLY A 9 12.20 -19.92 -6.74
CA GLY A 9 12.13 -20.26 -8.16
C GLY A 9 13.32 -21.11 -8.63
N GLY A 10 14.49 -20.95 -8.03
CA GLY A 10 15.66 -21.81 -8.28
C GLY A 10 15.43 -23.25 -7.80
N GLN A 11 14.91 -23.43 -6.58
CA GLN A 11 14.62 -24.74 -6.01
C GLN A 11 13.61 -25.52 -6.85
N ILE A 12 12.52 -24.85 -7.28
CA ILE A 12 11.47 -25.50 -8.07
C ILE A 12 11.99 -25.93 -9.44
N ARG A 13 12.76 -25.07 -10.13
CA ARG A 13 13.38 -25.43 -11.42
C ARG A 13 14.39 -26.55 -11.28
N ALA A 14 15.12 -26.61 -10.17
CA ALA A 14 16.07 -27.69 -9.91
C ALA A 14 15.38 -29.03 -9.69
N LYS A 15 14.18 -29.03 -9.07
CA LYS A 15 13.44 -30.25 -8.76
C LYS A 15 12.58 -30.75 -9.93
N PHE A 16 11.81 -29.86 -10.55
CA PHE A 16 10.80 -30.23 -11.57
C PHE A 16 11.25 -29.95 -13.01
N GLY A 17 12.35 -29.23 -13.20
CA GLY A 17 12.83 -28.79 -14.50
C GLY A 17 12.42 -27.35 -14.85
N LYS A 18 13.15 -26.72 -15.75
CA LYS A 18 12.97 -25.29 -16.08
C LYS A 18 11.64 -24.99 -16.79
N THR A 19 11.16 -25.92 -17.62
CA THR A 19 9.96 -25.79 -18.48
C THR A 19 8.77 -26.56 -17.91
N SER A 20 8.82 -26.91 -16.63
CA SER A 20 7.73 -27.64 -15.98
C SER A 20 6.58 -26.69 -15.65
N LYS A 21 5.35 -27.22 -15.56
CA LYS A 21 4.16 -26.43 -15.20
C LYS A 21 4.29 -25.84 -13.80
N GLU A 22 4.91 -26.56 -12.88
CA GLU A 22 5.19 -26.15 -11.51
C GLU A 22 6.15 -24.94 -11.48
N ALA A 23 7.21 -25.01 -12.27
CA ALA A 23 8.19 -23.93 -12.38
C ALA A 23 7.61 -22.68 -13.04
N GLU A 24 6.78 -22.84 -14.07
CA GLU A 24 6.06 -21.75 -14.74
C GLU A 24 5.05 -21.08 -13.80
N TYR A 25 4.27 -21.88 -13.07
CA TYR A 25 3.27 -21.38 -12.14
C TYR A 25 3.92 -20.58 -11.00
N ILE A 26 4.93 -21.14 -10.33
CA ILE A 26 5.68 -20.42 -9.29
C ILE A 26 6.37 -19.17 -9.85
N ALA A 27 6.89 -19.21 -11.08
CA ALA A 27 7.47 -18.04 -11.72
C ALA A 27 6.43 -16.94 -11.96
N SER A 28 5.20 -17.29 -12.34
CA SER A 28 4.11 -16.32 -12.49
C SER A 28 3.78 -15.62 -11.17
N LEU A 29 3.67 -16.37 -10.07
CA LEU A 29 3.40 -15.81 -8.73
C LEU A 29 4.56 -14.91 -8.25
N ILE A 30 5.81 -15.32 -8.49
CA ILE A 30 6.98 -14.50 -8.19
C ILE A 30 6.96 -13.18 -8.99
N THR A 31 6.53 -13.24 -10.25
CA THR A 31 6.48 -12.06 -11.12
C THR A 31 5.38 -11.09 -10.66
N LYS A 32 4.21 -11.61 -10.26
CA LYS A 32 3.15 -10.80 -9.62
C LYS A 32 3.66 -10.02 -8.41
N ILE A 33 4.43 -10.65 -7.52
CA ILE A 33 5.01 -9.95 -6.35
C ILE A 33 6.06 -8.91 -6.75
N ARG A 34 6.88 -9.19 -7.77
CA ARG A 34 7.91 -8.23 -8.24
C ARG A 34 7.32 -7.05 -9.00
N GLY A 35 6.11 -7.21 -9.51
CA GLY A 35 5.48 -6.31 -10.45
C GLY A 35 5.91 -6.63 -11.89
N GLU A 36 4.93 -6.71 -12.77
CA GLU A 36 5.14 -6.74 -14.21
C GLU A 36 5.13 -5.31 -14.75
N SER A 37 5.95 -5.02 -15.76
CA SER A 37 5.70 -3.82 -16.57
C SER A 37 4.39 -4.07 -17.33
N SER A 38 3.39 -3.21 -17.17
CA SER A 38 2.17 -3.32 -17.97
C SER A 38 2.54 -3.25 -19.46
N LYS A 39 2.22 -4.29 -20.24
CA LYS A 39 2.07 -4.09 -21.68
C LYS A 39 0.96 -3.05 -21.83
N LYS A 40 1.19 -2.01 -22.65
CA LYS A 40 0.18 -0.97 -22.90
C LYS A 40 -1.13 -1.65 -23.24
N LEU A 41 -2.12 -1.53 -22.36
CA LEU A 41 -3.45 -2.08 -22.60
C LEU A 41 -3.98 -1.44 -23.89
N LYS A 42 -4.60 -2.23 -24.76
CA LYS A 42 -5.40 -1.67 -25.86
C LYS A 42 -6.61 -0.99 -25.21
N LYS A 43 -6.97 0.19 -25.71
CA LYS A 43 -8.18 0.89 -25.28
C LYS A 43 -9.37 -0.06 -25.51
N ASP A 44 -10.14 -0.29 -24.47
CA ASP A 44 -11.45 -0.93 -24.55
C ASP A 44 -12.40 -0.07 -25.40
N ASP A 45 -13.43 -0.68 -25.96
CA ASP A 45 -14.40 0.00 -26.83
C ASP A 45 -15.18 1.13 -26.08
N GLU A 46 -15.04 1.21 -24.75
CA GLU A 46 -15.67 2.16 -23.83
C GLU A 46 -14.69 3.19 -23.21
N GLY A 47 -13.38 3.03 -23.43
CA GLY A 47 -12.38 4.09 -23.31
C GLY A 47 -11.75 4.38 -21.93
N GLU A 48 -11.88 3.51 -20.94
CA GLU A 48 -11.32 3.70 -19.60
C GLU A 48 -10.19 2.69 -19.30
N PHE A 49 -8.99 3.19 -19.03
CA PHE A 49 -7.87 2.32 -18.62
C PHE A 49 -8.03 1.89 -17.16
N VAL A 50 -8.62 0.72 -16.92
CA VAL A 50 -8.60 0.12 -15.58
C VAL A 50 -7.19 -0.39 -15.26
N SER A 51 -6.57 0.17 -14.23
CA SER A 51 -5.27 -0.30 -13.74
C SER A 51 -5.41 -1.70 -13.12
N GLN A 52 -4.90 -2.72 -13.81
CA GLN A 52 -4.79 -4.09 -13.30
C GLN A 52 -3.53 -4.33 -12.46
N SER A 53 -2.84 -3.27 -12.01
CA SER A 53 -1.62 -3.41 -11.23
C SER A 53 -1.93 -3.89 -9.80
N GLU A 54 -1.75 -5.18 -9.51
CA GLU A 54 -1.90 -5.79 -8.17
C GLU A 54 -0.75 -5.44 -7.21
N ARG A 55 -0.41 -4.14 -7.06
CA ARG A 55 0.75 -3.68 -6.29
C ARG A 55 0.46 -3.37 -4.82
N SER A 56 -0.76 -3.57 -4.34
CA SER A 56 -1.09 -3.33 -2.93
C SER A 56 -0.31 -4.27 -1.99
N TYR A 57 -0.08 -3.86 -0.75
CA TYR A 57 0.54 -4.75 0.25
C TYR A 57 -0.33 -5.97 0.55
N GLY A 58 -1.66 -5.81 0.49
CA GLY A 58 -2.62 -6.92 0.64
C GLY A 58 -2.50 -7.95 -0.47
N SER A 59 -2.54 -7.52 -1.74
CA SER A 59 -2.39 -8.40 -2.90
C SER A 59 -1.03 -9.11 -2.91
N GLN A 60 0.08 -8.40 -2.63
CA GLN A 60 1.40 -9.02 -2.51
C GLN A 60 1.46 -10.08 -1.38
N THR A 61 0.80 -9.82 -0.25
CA THR A 61 0.70 -10.78 0.86
C THR A 61 -0.11 -12.00 0.45
N GLN A 62 -1.24 -11.80 -0.25
CA GLN A 62 -2.06 -12.89 -0.77
C GLN A 62 -1.29 -13.76 -1.77
N THR A 63 -0.58 -13.15 -2.73
CA THR A 63 0.26 -13.92 -3.66
C THR A 63 1.35 -14.69 -2.93
N PHE A 64 1.90 -14.16 -1.82
CA PHE A 64 2.87 -14.90 -1.00
C PHE A 64 2.25 -16.07 -0.25
N ILE A 65 0.99 -15.95 0.21
CA ILE A 65 0.19 -17.07 0.73
C ILE A 65 0.03 -18.14 -0.35
N ASP A 66 -0.32 -17.75 -1.58
CA ASP A 66 -0.52 -18.67 -2.70
C ASP A 66 0.78 -19.42 -3.04
N ILE A 67 1.93 -18.74 -2.98
CA ILE A 67 3.24 -19.41 -3.11
C ILE A 67 3.41 -20.45 -2.01
N ILE A 68 3.22 -20.10 -0.73
CA ILE A 68 3.39 -21.06 0.39
C ILE A 68 2.44 -22.26 0.25
N ALA A 69 1.18 -22.01 -0.11
CA ALA A 69 0.20 -23.07 -0.35
C ALA A 69 0.67 -24.01 -1.47
N THR A 70 1.12 -23.45 -2.59
CA THR A 70 1.65 -24.21 -3.73
C THR A 70 2.89 -25.03 -3.34
N LEU A 71 3.81 -24.45 -2.57
CA LEU A 71 4.98 -25.19 -2.08
C LEU A 71 4.60 -26.32 -1.11
N THR A 72 3.51 -26.14 -0.36
CA THR A 72 2.98 -27.15 0.55
C THR A 72 2.37 -28.34 -0.20
N THR A 73 1.68 -28.09 -1.33
CA THR A 73 1.11 -29.17 -2.16
C THR A 73 2.18 -30.05 -2.80
N TYR A 74 3.39 -29.53 -3.02
CA TYR A 74 4.53 -30.31 -3.51
C TYR A 74 5.12 -31.27 -2.47
N GLY A 75 4.77 -31.15 -1.18
CA GLY A 75 5.15 -32.11 -0.15
C GLY A 75 6.66 -32.41 -0.12
N THR A 76 7.02 -33.70 -0.23
CA THR A 76 8.41 -34.18 -0.20
C THR A 76 9.24 -33.71 -1.38
N ASP A 77 8.61 -33.31 -2.48
CA ASP A 77 9.33 -32.76 -3.63
C ASP A 77 9.88 -31.36 -3.35
N TYR A 78 9.26 -30.61 -2.44
CA TYR A 78 9.79 -29.35 -1.93
C TYR A 78 10.65 -29.54 -0.67
N ALA A 79 11.87 -30.05 -0.86
CA ALA A 79 12.84 -30.30 0.21
C ALA A 79 14.10 -29.41 0.09
N PRO A 80 14.02 -28.08 0.33
CA PRO A 80 15.17 -27.20 0.20
C PRO A 80 16.18 -27.35 1.36
N SER A 81 17.47 -27.38 1.02
CA SER A 81 18.56 -27.33 2.01
C SER A 81 18.73 -25.94 2.64
N ASN A 82 18.41 -24.88 1.89
CA ASN A 82 18.53 -23.51 2.37
C ASN A 82 17.42 -23.17 3.36
N ILE A 83 17.81 -22.89 4.60
CA ILE A 83 16.92 -22.61 5.73
C ILE A 83 15.97 -21.44 5.43
N LYS A 84 16.39 -20.44 4.64
CA LYS A 84 15.61 -19.24 4.34
C LYS A 84 14.38 -19.49 3.46
N ILE A 85 14.33 -20.61 2.74
CA ILE A 85 13.21 -20.97 1.86
C ILE A 85 12.45 -22.21 2.36
N LYS A 86 12.79 -22.73 3.54
CA LYS A 86 11.98 -23.77 4.18
C LYS A 86 10.59 -23.21 4.53
N LEU A 87 9.58 -24.07 4.48
CA LEU A 87 8.19 -23.68 4.78
C LEU A 87 8.05 -22.98 6.15
N SER A 88 8.82 -23.39 7.17
CA SER A 88 8.82 -22.72 8.47
C SER A 88 9.27 -21.27 8.38
N ALA A 89 10.39 -21.00 7.71
CA ALA A 89 10.92 -19.64 7.54
C ALA A 89 9.97 -18.77 6.68
N LEU A 90 9.36 -19.35 5.65
CA LEU A 90 8.38 -18.65 4.82
C LEU A 90 7.11 -18.30 5.61
N ASN A 91 6.61 -19.21 6.46
CA ASN A 91 5.47 -18.94 7.33
C ASN A 91 5.79 -17.87 8.39
N THR A 92 6.99 -17.89 9.00
CA THR A 92 7.42 -16.81 9.89
C THR A 92 7.41 -15.46 9.18
N GLN A 93 7.90 -15.42 7.93
CA GLN A 93 7.87 -14.19 7.14
C GLN A 93 6.43 -13.76 6.81
N LEU A 94 5.52 -14.70 6.50
CA LEU A 94 4.11 -14.41 6.27
C LEU A 94 3.46 -13.80 7.52
N THR A 95 3.69 -14.37 8.70
CA THR A 95 3.20 -13.80 9.96
C THR A 95 3.68 -12.36 10.14
N ALA A 96 4.97 -12.09 9.91
CA ALA A 96 5.53 -10.75 10.02
C ALA A 96 4.87 -9.76 9.04
N LEU A 97 4.58 -10.17 7.80
CA LEU A 97 3.88 -9.35 6.81
C LEU A 97 2.45 -9.03 7.26
N THR A 98 1.70 -10.04 7.71
CA THR A 98 0.33 -9.87 8.21
C THR A 98 0.31 -8.94 9.42
N THR A 99 1.22 -9.13 10.38
CA THR A 99 1.33 -8.24 11.54
C THR A 99 1.61 -6.80 11.12
N ALA A 100 2.57 -6.56 10.22
CA ALA A 100 2.90 -5.22 9.74
C ALA A 100 1.71 -4.54 9.05
N ASN A 101 1.00 -5.27 8.19
CA ASN A 101 -0.21 -4.77 7.51
C ASN A 101 -1.32 -4.40 8.51
N THR A 102 -1.56 -5.24 9.51
CA THR A 102 -2.53 -4.96 10.58
C THR A 102 -2.13 -3.72 11.38
N THR A 103 -0.86 -3.61 11.77
CA THR A 103 -0.35 -2.43 12.51
C THR A 103 -0.60 -1.14 11.74
N VAL A 104 -0.26 -1.10 10.45
CA VAL A 104 -0.47 0.10 9.60
C VAL A 104 -1.97 0.39 9.46
N THR A 105 -2.79 -0.63 9.24
CA THR A 105 -4.25 -0.47 9.10
C THR A 105 -4.86 0.12 10.38
N THR A 106 -4.49 -0.40 11.55
CA THR A 106 -4.95 0.11 12.85
C THR A 106 -4.49 1.54 13.08
N ALA A 107 -3.20 1.85 12.85
CA ALA A 107 -2.65 3.19 13.04
C ALA A 107 -3.32 4.21 12.10
N TYR A 108 -3.53 3.84 10.83
CA TYR A 108 -4.22 4.68 9.87
C TYR A 108 -5.69 4.90 10.23
N GLY A 109 -6.37 3.84 10.69
CA GLY A 109 -7.75 3.91 11.18
C GLY A 109 -7.93 4.87 12.36
N ALA A 110 -6.94 4.96 13.26
CA ALA A 110 -6.93 5.95 14.34
C ALA A 110 -6.55 7.37 13.87
N TYR A 111 -5.57 7.49 12.96
CA TYR A 111 -5.06 8.77 12.49
C TYR A 111 -6.05 9.54 11.60
N LYS A 112 -6.67 8.84 10.63
CA LYS A 112 -7.53 9.44 9.61
C LYS A 112 -8.69 10.27 10.19
N PRO A 113 -9.52 9.76 11.13
CA PRO A 113 -10.62 10.56 11.68
C PRO A 113 -10.14 11.77 12.48
N VAL A 114 -9.01 11.66 13.21
CA VAL A 114 -8.42 12.79 13.95
C VAL A 114 -7.94 13.87 12.98
N LYS A 115 -7.28 13.47 11.90
CA LYS A 115 -6.85 14.39 10.84
C LYS A 115 -8.05 15.08 10.19
N ASP A 116 -9.09 14.32 9.85
CA ASP A 116 -10.29 14.84 9.21
C ASP A 116 -11.02 15.84 10.14
N ASN A 117 -11.16 15.51 11.42
CA ASN A 117 -11.72 16.43 12.42
C ASN A 117 -10.90 17.72 12.57
N ARG A 118 -9.57 17.60 12.60
CA ARG A 118 -8.67 18.76 12.66
C ARG A 118 -8.85 19.67 11.44
N GLN A 119 -9.04 19.11 10.25
CA GLN A 119 -9.29 19.88 9.03
C GLN A 119 -10.60 20.66 9.11
N ILE A 120 -11.66 20.06 9.68
CA ILE A 120 -12.94 20.73 9.94
C ILE A 120 -12.75 21.89 10.92
N GLN A 121 -12.03 21.67 12.03
CA GLN A 121 -11.78 22.69 13.04
C GLN A 121 -10.99 23.88 12.49
N TYR A 122 -9.98 23.65 11.64
CA TYR A 122 -9.25 24.74 11.00
C TYR A 122 -10.11 25.52 10.00
N ALA A 123 -11.03 24.85 9.30
CA ALA A 123 -11.97 25.52 8.41
C ALA A 123 -12.93 26.44 9.20
N ASP A 124 -13.50 25.98 10.32
CA ASP A 124 -14.34 26.80 11.21
C ASP A 124 -13.56 27.98 11.81
N LEU A 125 -12.33 27.73 12.28
CA LEU A 125 -11.48 28.78 12.85
C LEU A 125 -11.16 29.87 11.83
N LYS A 126 -10.89 29.48 10.57
CA LYS A 126 -10.67 30.40 9.47
C LYS A 126 -11.91 31.23 9.16
N ASP A 127 -13.10 30.61 9.10
CA ASP A 127 -14.36 31.32 8.88
C ASP A 127 -14.62 32.35 9.99
N ARG A 128 -14.55 31.93 11.26
CA ARG A 128 -14.72 32.80 12.43
C ARG A 128 -13.76 33.98 12.42
N SER A 129 -12.50 33.73 12.10
CA SER A 129 -11.47 34.78 12.04
C SER A 129 -11.74 35.78 10.92
N ASN A 130 -12.26 35.34 9.78
CA ASN A 130 -12.70 36.24 8.72
C ASN A 130 -13.93 37.06 9.16
N ARG A 131 -14.90 36.46 9.84
CA ARG A 131 -16.08 37.17 10.36
C ARG A 131 -15.70 38.24 11.38
N ILE A 132 -14.73 37.96 12.27
CA ILE A 132 -14.20 38.95 13.22
C ILE A 132 -13.55 40.12 12.46
N LYS A 133 -12.72 39.83 11.45
CA LYS A 133 -12.09 40.87 10.62
C LYS A 133 -13.14 41.76 9.93
N GLU A 134 -14.17 41.17 9.34
CA GLU A 134 -15.25 41.94 8.70
C GLU A 134 -16.08 42.72 9.72
N SER A 135 -16.30 42.19 10.92
CA SER A 135 -17.00 42.92 11.99
C SER A 135 -16.24 44.17 12.43
N VAL A 136 -14.93 44.06 12.67
CA VAL A 136 -14.07 45.20 13.05
C VAL A 136 -13.98 46.21 11.91
N LYS A 137 -13.85 45.73 10.66
CA LYS A 137 -13.85 46.58 9.47
C LYS A 137 -15.16 47.37 9.32
N SER A 138 -16.30 46.73 9.57
CA SER A 138 -17.62 47.37 9.50
C SER A 138 -17.78 48.44 10.59
N GLN A 139 -17.29 48.19 11.80
CA GLN A 139 -17.41 49.11 12.93
C GLN A 139 -16.48 50.32 12.85
N PHE A 140 -15.22 50.13 12.48
CA PHE A 140 -14.18 51.17 12.55
C PHE A 140 -13.71 51.68 11.18
N GLY A 141 -14.10 51.03 10.09
CA GLY A 141 -13.65 51.36 8.74
C GLY A 141 -12.26 50.81 8.41
N THR A 142 -11.90 50.88 7.12
CA THR A 142 -10.71 50.23 6.54
C THR A 142 -9.38 50.92 6.87
N THR A 143 -9.41 52.19 7.29
CA THR A 143 -8.22 53.00 7.60
C THR A 143 -7.90 53.07 9.09
N SER A 144 -8.77 52.51 9.95
CA SER A 144 -8.62 52.48 11.41
C SER A 144 -7.39 51.70 11.87
N ASN A 145 -6.88 52.03 13.06
CA ASN A 145 -5.74 51.33 13.64
C ASN A 145 -6.15 49.91 14.07
N GLU A 146 -7.35 49.76 14.59
CA GLU A 146 -7.99 48.52 15.03
C GLU A 146 -8.02 47.48 13.88
N TYR A 147 -8.52 47.87 12.71
CA TYR A 147 -8.56 46.97 11.56
C TYR A 147 -7.16 46.66 11.00
N LYS A 148 -6.26 47.64 10.97
CA LYS A 148 -4.87 47.45 10.49
C LYS A 148 -4.10 46.40 11.31
N LEU A 149 -4.36 46.31 12.62
CA LEU A 149 -3.71 45.32 13.50
C LEU A 149 -4.10 43.88 13.17
N ILE A 150 -5.33 43.64 12.71
CA ILE A 150 -5.84 42.27 12.53
C ILE A 150 -5.97 41.84 11.06
N LYS A 151 -6.00 42.78 10.10
CA LYS A 151 -6.26 42.46 8.68
C LYS A 151 -5.26 41.48 8.06
N GLY A 152 -4.02 41.48 8.55
CA GLY A 152 -2.94 40.62 8.08
C GLY A 152 -2.93 39.22 8.69
N LEU A 153 -3.78 38.93 9.68
CA LEU A 153 -3.83 37.61 10.31
C LEU A 153 -4.49 36.59 9.39
N THR A 154 -3.74 35.51 9.11
CA THR A 154 -4.16 34.38 8.27
C THR A 154 -4.15 33.10 9.08
N ILE A 155 -5.23 32.32 8.96
CA ILE A 155 -5.41 30.99 9.52
C ILE A 155 -5.74 30.01 8.39
#